data_AF-A0AB38X693-F1
#
_entry.id   AF-A0AB38X693-F1
#
_cell.length_a   1.000
_cell.length_b   1.000
_cell.length_c   1.000
_cell.angle_alpha   90.00
_cell.angle_beta   90.00
_cell.angle_gamma   90.00
#
_symmetry.space_group_name_H-M   'P 1'
#
loop_
_entity.id
_entity.type
_entity.pdbx_description
1 polymer ?
#
loop_
_entity_poly.entity_id
_entity_poly.type
_entity_poly.pdbx_seq_one_letter_code
_entity_poly.pdbx_strand_id
1 'polypeptide(L)'
;MFDRIKEPLTITPYLGNDGSDPLGIGGQSWGTPRDVVEPITTTSNPAITYQQGSGGEMEVSILVWSSHTSGYKKGTKIFRKNTGETYEVTGEAPLTHSQLTYYTLRRNGDDDDEQPTNGDSSGNGAGKVPDESGGGDPLGL
;
A
#
# COMPACT_ATOMS: atom_id res chain seq x y z
N MET A 1 -16.48 21.46 6.56
CA MET A 1 -16.80 20.82 7.85
C MET A 1 -16.55 19.34 7.62
N PHE A 2 -15.60 18.72 8.33
CA PHE A 2 -15.39 17.27 8.22
C PHE A 2 -16.56 16.59 8.91
N ASP A 3 -17.52 16.10 8.11
CA ASP A 3 -18.65 15.36 8.63
C ASP A 3 -18.13 14.05 9.23
N ARG A 4 -18.01 14.02 10.57
CA ARG A 4 -17.62 12.84 11.34
C ARG A 4 -18.82 11.90 11.43
N ILE A 5 -19.29 11.42 10.28
CA ILE A 5 -20.38 10.46 10.22
C ILE A 5 -19.86 9.18 10.85
N LYS A 6 -20.47 8.80 11.98
CA LYS A 6 -20.19 7.52 12.61
C LYS A 6 -20.87 6.44 11.81
N GLU A 7 -20.19 5.31 11.68
CA GLU A 7 -20.74 4.17 10.97
C GLU A 7 -20.34 2.85 11.61
N PRO A 8 -21.12 1.79 11.36
CA PRO A 8 -20.81 0.47 11.88
C PRO A 8 -19.56 -0.10 11.20
N LEU A 9 -18.56 -0.40 12.03
CA LEU A 9 -17.29 -1.02 11.63
C LEU A 9 -17.09 -2.32 12.40
N THR A 10 -16.44 -3.30 11.77
CA THR A 10 -15.86 -4.46 12.47
C THR A 10 -14.35 -4.34 12.46
N ILE A 11 -13.75 -4.28 13.64
CA ILE A 11 -12.30 -4.16 13.84
C ILE A 11 -11.76 -5.54 14.17
N THR A 12 -10.79 -6.01 13.40
CA THR A 12 -10.05 -7.24 13.66
C THR A 12 -8.59 -6.88 13.97
N PRO A 13 -8.21 -6.82 15.26
CA PRO A 13 -6.89 -6.35 15.69
C PRO A 13 -5.79 -7.24 15.13
N TYR A 14 -4.72 -6.65 14.60
CA TYR A 14 -3.53 -7.42 14.24
C TYR A 14 -2.65 -7.65 15.47
N LEU A 15 -2.31 -8.91 15.74
CA LEU A 15 -1.49 -9.28 16.89
C LEU A 15 0.00 -9.33 16.54
N GLY A 16 0.33 -9.59 15.27
CA GLY A 16 1.69 -9.79 14.78
C GLY A 16 1.82 -11.13 14.06
N ASN A 17 3.05 -11.46 13.68
CA ASN A 17 3.39 -12.81 13.25
C ASN A 17 3.36 -13.73 14.48
N ASP A 18 2.88 -14.95 14.29
CA ASP A 18 2.89 -15.95 15.33
C ASP A 18 4.33 -16.32 15.71
N GLY A 19 4.80 -15.80 16.84
CA GLY A 19 6.17 -15.96 17.33
C GLY A 19 6.51 -17.38 17.78
N SER A 20 5.54 -18.31 17.75
CA SER A 20 5.75 -19.73 18.00
C SER A 20 6.53 -20.44 16.91
N ASP A 21 6.62 -19.86 15.70
CA ASP A 21 7.32 -20.49 14.59
C ASP A 21 8.82 -20.15 14.61
N PRO A 22 9.71 -21.12 14.91
CA PRO A 22 11.14 -20.88 15.03
C PRO A 22 11.83 -20.57 13.68
N LEU A 23 11.12 -20.72 12.56
CA LEU A 23 11.62 -20.42 11.22
C LEU A 23 11.20 -19.02 10.73
N GLY A 24 10.38 -18.29 11.50
CA GLY A 24 9.85 -16.99 11.09
C GLY A 24 8.87 -17.06 9.90
N ILE A 25 8.42 -18.26 9.53
CA ILE A 25 7.39 -18.54 8.52
C ILE A 25 5.99 -18.53 9.16
N GLY A 26 5.93 -18.32 10.48
CA GLY A 26 4.70 -18.25 11.25
C GLY A 26 3.62 -17.39 10.61
N GLY A 27 2.39 -17.90 10.65
CA GLY A 27 1.23 -17.21 10.11
C GLY A 27 0.99 -15.87 10.80
N GLN A 28 0.33 -14.96 10.09
CA GLN A 28 -0.22 -13.75 10.68
C GLN A 28 -1.29 -14.13 11.71
N SER A 29 -1.28 -13.44 12.86
CA SER A 29 -2.23 -13.67 13.95
C SER A 29 -3.13 -12.45 14.15
N TRP A 30 -4.42 -12.72 14.38
CA TRP A 30 -5.45 -11.72 14.56
C TRP A 30 -6.20 -11.96 15.87
N GLY A 31 -6.59 -10.86 16.51
CA GLY A 31 -7.40 -10.87 17.71
C GLY A 31 -8.87 -11.05 17.41
N THR A 32 -9.67 -11.17 18.46
CA THR A 32 -11.12 -11.28 18.36
C THR A 32 -11.71 -10.07 17.63
N PRO A 33 -12.51 -10.28 16.57
CA PRO A 33 -13.24 -9.21 15.91
C PRO A 33 -14.20 -8.51 16.88
N ARG A 34 -14.28 -7.19 16.80
CA ARG A 34 -15.21 -6.39 17.59
C ARG A 34 -16.01 -5.45 16.71
N ASP A 35 -17.28 -5.28 17.03
CA ASP A 35 -18.16 -4.34 16.34
C ASP A 35 -18.21 -3.01 17.08
N VAL A 36 -18.07 -1.91 16.35
CA VAL A 36 -18.11 -0.56 16.87
C VAL A 36 -18.90 0.36 15.94
N VAL A 37 -19.29 1.53 16.45
CA VAL A 37 -19.90 2.61 15.67
C VAL A 37 -19.04 3.84 15.82
N GLU A 38 -18.14 4.04 14.87
CA GLU A 38 -17.05 5.02 14.96
C GLU A 38 -16.91 5.83 13.67
N PRO A 39 -16.35 7.07 13.74
CA PRO A 39 -16.21 7.92 12.58
C PRO A 39 -15.05 7.50 11.69
N ILE A 40 -15.33 7.46 10.39
CA ILE A 40 -14.35 7.31 9.32
C ILE A 40 -14.54 8.47 8.33
N THR A 41 -13.44 9.05 7.87
CA THR A 41 -13.48 10.28 7.06
C THR A 41 -12.44 10.20 5.97
N THR A 42 -12.86 10.45 4.73
CA THR A 42 -11.94 10.64 3.61
C THR A 42 -11.47 12.08 3.63
N THR A 43 -10.16 12.29 3.60
CA THR A 43 -9.53 13.59 3.46
C THR A 43 -8.64 13.60 2.23
N SER A 44 -8.97 14.44 1.25
CA SER A 44 -8.00 14.88 0.26
C SER A 44 -7.09 15.89 0.95
N ASN A 45 -5.84 15.53 1.26
CA ASN A 45 -4.89 16.54 1.69
C ASN A 45 -4.17 17.08 0.45
N PRO A 46 -4.49 18.30 -0.03
CA PRO A 46 -3.81 18.86 -1.20
C PRO A 46 -2.30 19.09 -0.97
N ALA A 47 -1.83 19.05 0.29
CA ALA A 47 -0.41 19.15 0.62
C ALA A 47 0.36 17.82 0.48
N ILE A 48 -0.34 16.69 0.24
CA ILE A 48 0.29 15.40 -0.10
C ILE A 48 0.10 15.19 -1.60
N THR A 49 0.89 15.92 -2.39
CA THR A 49 1.09 15.66 -3.81
C THR A 49 2.33 14.77 -3.97
N TYR A 50 2.15 13.54 -4.42
CA TYR A 50 3.27 12.76 -4.93
C TYR A 50 3.60 13.28 -6.32
N GLN A 51 4.77 13.91 -6.48
CA GLN A 51 5.32 14.14 -7.81
C GLN A 51 5.78 12.79 -8.37
N GLN A 52 4.90 12.11 -9.14
CA GLN A 52 5.39 11.09 -10.04
C GLN A 52 6.32 11.77 -11.06
N GLY A 53 7.44 11.13 -11.39
CA GLY A 53 8.48 11.66 -12.29
C GLY A 53 8.01 12.00 -13.71
N SER A 54 6.72 11.88 -14.00
CA SER A 54 6.05 12.17 -15.27
C SER A 54 5.19 13.46 -15.27
N GLY A 55 5.19 14.25 -14.19
CA GLY A 55 4.66 15.63 -14.20
C GLY A 55 3.13 15.76 -14.13
N GLY A 56 2.40 14.71 -13.74
CA GLY A 56 0.97 14.78 -13.42
C GLY A 56 0.73 14.95 -11.92
N GLU A 57 -0.14 15.89 -11.53
CA GLU A 57 -0.62 16.00 -10.16
C GLU A 57 -1.68 14.90 -9.91
N MET A 58 -1.37 13.91 -9.06
CA MET A 58 -2.35 12.92 -8.61
C MET A 58 -2.90 13.34 -7.24
N GLU A 59 -4.21 13.58 -7.17
CA GLU A 59 -4.88 13.86 -5.90
C GLU A 59 -4.97 12.57 -5.08
N VAL A 60 -4.22 12.51 -3.97
CA VAL A 60 -4.26 11.36 -3.06
C VAL A 60 -5.32 11.61 -1.98
N SER A 61 -6.41 10.85 -2.05
CA SER A 61 -7.41 10.79 -0.98
C SER A 61 -6.96 9.79 0.10
N ILE A 62 -6.85 10.24 1.35
CA ILE A 62 -6.50 9.40 2.50
C ILE A 62 -7.76 9.10 3.30
N LEU A 63 -7.96 7.85 3.68
CA LEU A 63 -9.03 7.46 4.59
C LEU A 63 -8.53 7.44 6.03
N VAL A 64 -9.22 8.13 6.93
CA VAL A 64 -8.84 8.27 8.35
C VAL A 64 -9.97 7.75 9.23
N TRP A 65 -9.65 6.80 10.11
CA TRP A 65 -10.55 6.33 11.16
C TRP A 65 -10.18 6.95 12.49
N SER A 66 -11.15 7.47 13.23
CA SER A 66 -10.91 8.05 14.57
C SER A 66 -11.52 7.16 15.64
N SER A 67 -10.72 6.72 16.61
CA SER A 67 -11.18 5.87 17.71
C SER A 67 -10.74 6.42 19.07
N HIS A 68 -11.56 6.17 20.09
CA HIS A 68 -11.17 6.38 21.49
C HIS A 68 -10.38 5.19 22.05
N THR A 69 -10.29 4.09 21.30
CA THR A 69 -9.40 2.97 21.63
C THR A 69 -8.07 3.18 20.91
N SER A 70 -6.98 3.19 21.66
CA SER A 70 -5.62 3.23 21.13
C SER A 70 -4.99 1.83 21.08
N GLY A 71 -3.83 1.71 20.43
CA GLY A 71 -3.02 0.48 20.43
C GLY A 71 -3.28 -0.49 19.29
N TYR A 72 -4.05 -0.10 18.26
CA TYR A 72 -4.15 -0.90 17.04
C TYR A 72 -2.86 -0.84 16.21
N LYS A 73 -2.24 -1.99 16.07
CA LYS A 73 -1.04 -2.15 15.24
C LYS A 73 -1.37 -1.99 13.75
N LYS A 74 -0.38 -1.53 12.99
CA LYS A 74 -0.36 -1.66 11.52
C LYS A 74 -0.68 -3.10 11.13
N GLY A 75 -1.54 -3.31 10.13
CA GLY A 75 -2.09 -4.64 9.81
C GLY A 75 -3.49 -4.91 10.36
N THR A 76 -3.97 -4.09 11.30
CA THR A 76 -5.33 -4.22 11.84
C THR A 76 -6.35 -4.02 10.73
N LYS A 77 -7.30 -4.94 10.61
CA LYS A 77 -8.33 -4.90 9.56
C LYS A 77 -9.58 -4.19 10.05
N ILE A 78 -10.13 -3.33 9.21
CA ILE A 78 -11.33 -2.55 9.45
C ILE A 78 -12.33 -2.87 8.34
N PHE A 79 -13.40 -3.58 8.68
CA PHE A 79 -14.49 -3.86 7.75
C PHE A 79 -15.60 -2.83 7.92
N ARG A 80 -15.93 -2.13 6.85
CA ARG A 80 -16.96 -1.10 6.79
C ARG A 80 -18.29 -1.74 6.46
N LYS A 81 -19.18 -1.91 7.44
CA LYS A 81 -20.43 -2.67 7.24
C LYS A 81 -21.38 -2.03 6.24
N ASN A 82 -21.33 -0.71 6.09
CA ASN A 82 -22.19 0.03 5.17
C ASN A 82 -21.85 -0.22 3.70
N THR A 83 -20.56 -0.38 3.35
CA THR A 83 -20.11 -0.53 1.97
C THR A 83 -19.61 -1.94 1.65
N GLY A 84 -19.32 -2.76 2.67
CA GLY A 84 -18.73 -4.09 2.50
C GLY A 84 -17.23 -4.06 2.22
N GLU A 85 -16.57 -2.91 2.39
CA GLU A 85 -15.15 -2.73 2.10
C GLU A 85 -14.27 -3.08 3.29
N THR A 86 -13.10 -3.66 3.03
CA THR A 86 -12.10 -3.93 4.06
C THR A 86 -10.90 -3.02 3.86
N TYR A 87 -10.44 -2.43 4.95
CA TYR A 87 -9.26 -1.59 5.01
C TYR A 87 -8.25 -2.14 6.01
N GLU A 88 -7.00 -1.75 5.86
CA GLU A 88 -5.91 -2.04 6.77
C GLU A 88 -5.36 -0.76 7.38
N VAL A 89 -5.10 -0.78 8.68
CA VAL A 89 -4.39 0.30 9.37
C VAL A 89 -2.94 0.34 8.87
N THR A 90 -2.51 1.48 8.35
CA THR A 90 -1.15 1.73 7.87
C THR A 90 -0.32 2.60 8.81
N GLY A 91 -0.98 3.40 9.65
CA GLY A 91 -0.35 4.33 10.57
C GLY A 91 -1.30 4.76 11.68
N GLU A 92 -0.71 5.30 12.76
CA GLU A 92 -1.43 5.81 13.93
C GLU A 92 -0.91 7.19 14.35
N ALA A 93 -1.81 8.05 14.80
CA ALA A 93 -1.52 9.38 15.32
C ALA A 93 -2.36 9.63 16.58
N PRO A 94 -1.80 9.41 17.78
CA PRO A 94 -2.50 9.66 19.03
C PRO A 94 -2.56 11.17 19.34
N LEU A 95 -3.76 11.67 19.66
CA LEU A 95 -3.98 12.98 20.28
C LEU A 95 -4.06 12.82 21.79
N THR A 96 -2.92 13.01 22.46
CA THR A 96 -2.78 12.86 23.91
C THR A 96 -3.73 13.74 24.72
N HIS A 97 -4.10 14.91 24.21
CA HIS A 97 -4.99 15.85 24.89
C HIS A 97 -6.48 15.48 24.84
N SER A 98 -6.90 14.64 23.89
CA SER A 98 -8.33 14.36 23.62
C SER A 98 -8.70 12.89 23.78
N GLN A 99 -7.76 12.03 24.22
CA GLN A 99 -7.93 10.58 24.28
C GLN A 99 -8.45 9.99 22.95
N LEU A 100 -8.05 10.59 21.83
CA LEU A 100 -8.48 10.24 20.49
C LEU A 100 -7.26 9.77 19.71
N THR A 101 -7.39 8.67 18.98
CA THR A 101 -6.36 8.19 18.06
C THR A 101 -6.90 8.19 16.65
N TYR A 102 -6.13 8.78 15.73
CA TYR A 102 -6.41 8.69 14.31
C TYR A 102 -5.59 7.56 13.69
N TYR A 103 -6.23 6.77 12.86
CA TYR A 103 -5.65 5.68 12.11
C TYR A 103 -5.76 5.98 10.63
N THR A 104 -4.64 5.95 9.91
CA THR A 104 -4.66 6.01 8.45
C THR A 104 -4.96 4.63 7.90
N LEU A 105 -5.87 4.58 6.93
CA LEU A 105 -6.39 3.35 6.36
C LEU A 105 -6.04 3.24 4.87
N ARG A 106 -5.74 2.03 4.43
CA ARG A 106 -5.57 1.65 3.02
C ARG A 106 -6.58 0.57 2.67
N ARG A 107 -7.17 0.58 1.47
CA ARG A 107 -8.13 -0.45 1.08
C ARG A 107 -7.38 -1.76 0.80
N ASN A 108 -7.91 -2.89 1.25
CA ASN A 108 -7.38 -4.19 0.86
C ASN A 108 -7.75 -4.44 -0.61
N GLY A 109 -6.73 -4.46 -1.48
CA GLY A 109 -6.89 -4.59 -2.93
C GLY A 109 -6.14 -3.53 -3.76
N ASP A 110 -5.57 -2.50 -3.13
CA ASP A 110 -4.72 -1.50 -3.82
C ASP A 110 -3.24 -1.97 -3.92
N ASP A 111 -2.90 -3.19 -3.49
CA ASP A 111 -1.57 -3.79 -3.71
C ASP A 111 -1.41 -4.39 -5.12
N ASP A 112 -2.46 -4.35 -5.96
CA ASP A 112 -2.43 -4.79 -7.37
C ASP A 112 -1.98 -3.70 -8.36
N ASP A 113 -1.52 -2.55 -7.87
CA ASP A 113 -0.66 -1.66 -8.65
C ASP A 113 0.80 -2.14 -8.49
N GLU A 114 1.06 -3.38 -8.94
CA GLU A 114 2.35 -3.69 -9.53
C GLU A 114 2.58 -2.61 -10.58
N GLN A 115 3.44 -1.64 -10.25
CA GLN A 115 4.03 -0.78 -11.26
C GLN A 115 4.46 -1.70 -12.41
N PRO A 116 4.04 -1.47 -13.67
CA PRO A 116 4.75 -2.08 -14.77
C PRO A 116 6.17 -1.54 -14.65
N THR A 117 7.07 -2.36 -14.10
CA THR A 117 8.50 -2.10 -14.17
C THR A 117 8.82 -2.22 -15.64
N ASN A 118 8.72 -1.09 -16.35
CA ASN A 118 9.49 -0.82 -17.56
C ASN A 118 10.96 -0.80 -17.13
N GLY A 119 11.47 -1.98 -16.78
CA GLY A 119 12.87 -2.27 -16.57
C GLY A 119 13.46 -2.58 -17.93
N ASP A 120 13.71 -1.52 -18.70
CA ASP A 120 14.81 -1.55 -19.65
C ASP A 120 16.11 -1.71 -18.86
N SER A 121 16.81 -2.83 -19.10
CA SER A 121 18.26 -3.06 -18.95
C SER A 121 18.48 -4.55 -18.74
N SER A 122 19.37 -5.27 -19.40
CA SER A 122 20.38 -4.98 -20.41
C SER A 122 21.03 -6.34 -20.72
N GLY A 123 21.52 -6.58 -21.93
CA GLY A 123 22.60 -7.57 -22.12
C GLY A 123 22.50 -8.51 -23.32
N ASN A 124 23.41 -8.25 -24.27
CA ASN A 124 24.01 -9.18 -25.22
C ASN A 124 23.19 -9.71 -26.40
N GLY A 125 23.27 -8.99 -27.50
CA GLY A 125 23.17 -9.54 -28.84
C GLY A 125 24.01 -8.71 -29.80
N ALA A 126 25.14 -9.24 -30.22
CA ALA A 126 26.15 -8.60 -31.04
C ALA A 126 25.57 -7.80 -32.23
N GLY A 127 26.19 -6.65 -32.51
CA GLY A 127 25.94 -5.88 -33.72
C GLY A 127 26.03 -6.79 -34.95
N LYS A 128 24.93 -6.90 -35.68
CA LYS A 128 24.91 -7.53 -36.99
C LYS A 128 25.71 -6.62 -37.94
N VAL A 129 26.96 -6.98 -38.14
CA VAL A 129 27.71 -6.60 -39.35
C VAL A 129 26.96 -7.17 -40.56
N PRO A 130 26.74 -6.40 -41.64
CA PRO A 130 26.29 -6.96 -42.89
C PRO A 130 27.46 -7.70 -43.54
N ASP A 131 27.36 -9.02 -43.65
CA ASP A 131 28.28 -9.84 -44.46
C ASP A 131 27.91 -9.66 -45.94
N GLU A 132 28.63 -8.76 -46.61
CA GLU A 132 28.76 -8.78 -48.06
C GLU A 132 29.69 -9.95 -48.43
N SER A 133 29.10 -11.06 -48.85
CA SER A 133 29.82 -12.13 -49.54
C SER A 133 30.29 -11.63 -50.93
N GLY A 134 31.41 -10.94 -50.95
CA GLY A 134 32.23 -10.65 -52.12
C GLY A 134 33.55 -11.41 -52.02
N GLY A 135 33.64 -12.56 -52.70
CA GLY A 135 34.85 -13.38 -52.73
C GLY A 135 35.96 -12.78 -53.60
N GLY A 136 37.21 -13.12 -53.29
CA GLY A 136 38.35 -13.04 -54.21
C GLY A 136 39.58 -12.33 -53.64
N ASP A 137 40.55 -13.14 -53.22
CA ASP A 137 41.82 -12.85 -52.56
C ASP A 137 42.78 -11.90 -53.31
N PRO A 138 43.51 -11.00 -52.62
CA PRO A 138 44.71 -10.37 -53.16
C PRO A 138 46.00 -11.08 -52.73
N LEU A 139 46.62 -11.74 -53.72
CA LEU A 139 48.07 -11.90 -53.97
C LEU A 139 49.03 -11.56 -52.83
N GLY A 140 49.68 -12.61 -52.28
CA GLY A 140 50.96 -12.50 -51.58
C GLY A 140 52.11 -12.90 -52.51
N LEU A 141 52.97 -11.92 -52.81
CA LEU A 141 54.33 -12.08 -53.35
C LEU A 141 55.24 -12.79 -52.33
#